data_AF-A0A5C3NMX5-F1
#
_entry.id   AF-A0A5C3NMX5-F1
#
_cell.length_a   1.000
_cell.length_b   1.000
_cell.length_c   1.000
_cell.angle_alpha   90.00
_cell.angle_beta   90.00
_cell.angle_gamma   90.00
#
_symmetry.space_group_name_H-M   'P 1'
#
loop_
_entity.id
_entity.type
_entity.pdbx_description
1 polymer ?
#
loop_
_entity_poly.entity_id
_entity_poly.type
_entity_poly.pdbx_seq_one_letter_code
_entity_poly.pdbx_strand_id
1 'polypeptide(L)'
;RLNSCGVQNIATLICGGDVGGLRAQQTLIQGLLTHMEKAPVPRVHYRLATEEIGLPLEDFKNFKELAMIFYDAIIAHHEAWTLAKVLHRDISIGNILIDPVSRKGILIDWDLTFSCFSNILNMLMSLQGTWEFRSALSLKFPKKPPRLSDDLESFVHAFYYLVLKY
;
A
#
# COMPACT_ATOMS: atom_id res chain seq x y z
N ARG A 1 8.75 -9.40 -5.15
CA ARG A 1 9.80 -9.19 -4.13
C ARG A 1 9.36 -9.64 -2.74
N LEU A 2 8.17 -9.28 -2.28
CA LEU A 2 7.71 -9.67 -0.94
C LEU A 2 7.53 -11.19 -0.82
N ASN A 3 6.83 -11.83 -1.77
CA ASN A 3 6.67 -13.30 -1.77
C ASN A 3 8.02 -14.04 -1.83
N SER A 4 9.00 -13.55 -2.61
CA SER A 4 10.34 -14.14 -2.68
C SER A 4 11.16 -13.97 -1.39
N CYS A 5 10.80 -12.99 -0.55
CA CYS A 5 11.40 -12.80 0.78
C CYS A 5 10.68 -13.59 1.88
N GLY A 6 9.63 -14.35 1.55
CA GLY A 6 8.88 -15.16 2.52
C GLY A 6 7.98 -14.36 3.45
N VAL A 7 7.58 -13.14 3.06
CA VAL A 7 6.63 -12.32 3.83
C VAL A 7 5.26 -13.01 3.84
N GLN A 8 4.69 -13.17 5.03
CA GLN A 8 3.38 -13.78 5.28
C GLN A 8 2.25 -12.74 5.24
N ASN A 9 1.01 -13.22 5.23
CA ASN A 9 -0.21 -12.40 5.31
C ASN A 9 -0.27 -11.27 4.25
N ILE A 10 0.27 -11.55 3.07
CA ILE A 10 0.15 -10.72 1.87
C ILE A 10 -0.48 -11.53 0.75
N ALA A 11 -1.01 -10.85 -0.24
CA ALA A 11 -1.51 -11.54 -1.42
C ALA A 11 -0.38 -12.20 -2.22
N THR A 12 -0.63 -13.41 -2.71
CA THR A 12 0.23 -14.19 -3.58
C THR A 12 0.17 -13.64 -4.99
N LEU A 13 1.32 -13.20 -5.49
CA LEU A 13 1.44 -12.71 -6.86
C LEU A 13 1.34 -13.86 -7.86
N ILE A 14 0.31 -13.85 -8.71
CA ILE A 14 0.20 -14.76 -9.86
C ILE A 14 1.07 -14.24 -11.00
N CYS A 15 0.82 -13.01 -11.43
CA CYS A 15 1.56 -12.36 -12.50
C CYS A 15 1.37 -10.83 -12.49
N GLY A 16 2.24 -10.13 -13.20
CA GLY A 16 2.06 -8.72 -13.48
C GLY A 16 2.96 -8.23 -14.60
N GLY A 17 2.57 -7.13 -15.24
CA GLY A 17 3.32 -6.55 -16.34
C GLY A 17 2.66 -5.33 -16.98
N ASP A 18 3.46 -4.63 -17.77
CA ASP A 18 2.98 -3.53 -18.61
C ASP A 18 2.01 -4.07 -19.68
N VAL A 19 0.88 -3.38 -19.84
CA VAL A 19 -0.10 -3.70 -20.88
C VAL A 19 0.44 -3.20 -22.23
N GLY A 20 0.77 -4.15 -23.11
CA GLY A 20 1.30 -3.89 -24.45
C GLY A 20 0.27 -3.98 -25.59
N GLY A 21 0.76 -3.80 -26.83
CA GLY A 21 0.00 -4.00 -28.06
C GLY A 21 -1.13 -2.99 -28.27
N LEU A 22 -2.23 -3.44 -28.90
CA LEU A 22 -3.40 -2.60 -29.20
C LEU A 22 -4.14 -2.08 -27.95
N ARG A 23 -3.83 -2.62 -26.77
CA ARG A 23 -4.42 -2.23 -25.49
C ARG A 23 -3.47 -1.39 -24.63
N ALA A 24 -2.29 -1.06 -25.16
CA ALA A 24 -1.33 -0.23 -24.46
C ALA A 24 -1.93 1.14 -24.17
N GLN A 25 -1.82 1.56 -22.91
CA GLN A 25 -2.25 2.87 -22.46
C GLN A 25 -1.06 3.54 -21.79
N GLN A 26 -0.79 4.76 -22.20
CA GLN A 26 0.30 5.58 -21.66
C GLN A 26 -0.15 7.03 -21.52
N THR A 27 0.40 7.73 -20.54
CA THR A 27 0.21 9.18 -20.44
C THR A 27 0.83 9.87 -21.66
N LEU A 28 0.21 10.94 -22.14
CA LEU A 28 0.73 11.76 -23.26
C LEU A 28 1.17 13.16 -22.83
N ILE A 29 0.90 13.53 -21.57
CA ILE A 29 1.02 14.89 -21.07
C ILE A 29 2.45 15.45 -21.10
N GLN A 30 3.45 14.56 -21.05
CA GLN A 30 4.85 14.91 -21.21
C GLN A 30 5.18 15.54 -22.58
N GLY A 31 4.44 15.17 -23.63
CA GLY A 31 4.60 15.77 -24.96
C GLY A 31 3.89 17.13 -25.10
N LEU A 32 2.96 17.44 -24.18
CA LEU A 32 2.19 18.68 -24.16
C LEU A 32 2.84 19.74 -23.23
N LEU A 33 3.58 19.31 -22.21
CA LEU A 33 4.21 20.17 -21.20
C LEU A 33 5.71 20.38 -21.45
N THR A 34 6.09 20.68 -22.70
CA THR A 34 7.48 20.91 -23.12
C THR A 34 8.14 22.15 -22.51
N HIS A 35 7.33 23.07 -21.96
CA HIS A 35 7.77 24.32 -21.32
C HIS A 35 8.14 24.17 -19.84
N MET A 36 7.91 23.00 -19.24
CA MET A 36 8.26 22.74 -17.84
C MET A 36 9.73 22.32 -17.72
N GLU A 37 10.48 22.90 -16.76
CA GLU A 37 11.89 22.52 -16.50
C GLU A 37 12.07 21.01 -16.20
N LYS A 38 11.03 20.37 -15.66
CA LYS A 38 10.94 18.91 -15.51
C LYS A 38 9.62 18.42 -16.09
N ALA A 39 9.69 17.84 -17.29
CA ALA A 39 8.54 17.16 -17.88
C ALA A 39 8.10 15.99 -16.97
N PRO A 40 6.78 15.71 -16.87
CA PRO A 40 6.28 14.56 -16.13
C PRO A 40 6.86 13.23 -16.66
N VAL A 41 7.09 12.27 -15.76
CA VAL A 41 7.51 10.93 -16.16
C VAL A 41 6.35 10.20 -16.85
N PRO A 42 6.54 9.61 -18.04
CA PRO A 42 5.52 8.80 -18.70
C PRO A 42 5.07 7.65 -17.79
N ARG A 43 3.75 7.44 -17.68
CA ARG A 43 3.17 6.29 -16.98
C ARG A 43 2.56 5.35 -17.99
N VAL A 44 2.79 4.06 -17.81
CA VAL A 44 2.21 2.98 -18.61
C VAL A 44 1.20 2.23 -17.75
N HIS A 45 0.11 1.76 -18.35
CA HIS A 45 -0.85 0.90 -17.66
C HIS A 45 -0.17 -0.42 -17.31
N TYR A 46 -0.06 -0.68 -16.02
CA TYR A 46 0.43 -1.92 -15.45
C TYR A 46 -0.74 -2.73 -14.86
N ARG A 47 -0.74 -4.06 -15.03
CA ARG A 47 -1.72 -4.95 -14.38
C ARG A 47 -1.02 -5.92 -13.46
N LEU A 48 -1.61 -6.10 -12.28
CA LEU A 48 -1.20 -7.09 -11.29
C LEU A 48 -2.37 -8.04 -11.05
N ALA A 49 -2.10 -9.34 -11.00
CA ALA A 49 -3.07 -10.35 -10.62
C ALA A 49 -2.56 -11.10 -9.38
N THR A 50 -3.42 -11.19 -8.37
CA THR A 50 -3.17 -11.90 -7.12
C THR A 50 -4.14 -13.06 -6.95
N GLU A 51 -3.77 -14.06 -6.16
CA GLU A 51 -4.58 -15.28 -5.96
C GLU A 51 -5.77 -15.06 -5.03
N GLU A 52 -5.58 -14.30 -3.96
CA GLU A 52 -6.54 -14.17 -2.88
C GLU A 52 -7.65 -13.18 -3.25
N ILE A 53 -8.90 -13.66 -3.14
CA ILE A 53 -10.10 -12.82 -3.18
C ILE A 53 -10.59 -12.71 -1.74
N GLY A 54 -10.19 -11.62 -1.08
CA GLY A 54 -10.57 -11.36 0.31
C GLY A 54 -11.93 -10.68 0.44
N LEU A 55 -12.50 -10.76 1.64
CA LEU A 55 -13.66 -9.96 2.05
C LEU A 55 -13.21 -8.56 2.49
N PRO A 56 -14.07 -7.54 2.35
CA PRO A 56 -13.81 -6.22 2.93
C PRO A 56 -13.52 -6.30 4.43
N LEU A 57 -12.62 -5.44 4.94
CA LEU A 57 -12.32 -5.38 6.37
C LEU A 57 -13.56 -5.15 7.23
N GLU A 58 -14.57 -4.46 6.70
CA GLU A 58 -15.81 -4.15 7.43
C GLU A 58 -16.69 -5.39 7.72
N ASP A 59 -16.41 -6.53 7.08
CA ASP A 59 -17.14 -7.79 7.31
C ASP A 59 -16.62 -8.56 8.55
N PHE A 60 -15.94 -7.89 9.48
CA PHE A 60 -15.51 -8.48 10.75
C PHE A 60 -16.71 -8.79 11.65
N LYS A 61 -16.64 -9.89 12.41
CA LYS A 61 -17.74 -10.42 13.22
C LYS A 61 -17.83 -9.79 14.60
N ASN A 62 -16.69 -9.39 15.15
CA ASN A 62 -16.57 -8.76 16.46
C ASN A 62 -15.19 -8.12 16.63
N PHE A 63 -15.04 -7.26 17.64
CA PHE A 63 -13.78 -6.55 17.89
C PHE A 63 -12.58 -7.46 18.21
N LYS A 64 -12.81 -8.68 18.71
CA LYS A 64 -11.73 -9.65 18.90
C LYS A 64 -11.19 -10.11 17.54
N GLU A 65 -12.07 -10.42 16.58
CA GLU A 65 -11.67 -10.76 15.22
C GLU A 65 -10.99 -9.57 14.54
N LEU A 66 -11.54 -8.35 14.69
CA LEU A 66 -10.91 -7.13 14.17
C LEU A 66 -9.47 -6.96 14.67
N ALA A 67 -9.23 -7.14 15.98
CA ALA A 67 -7.90 -7.05 16.56
C ALA A 67 -6.94 -8.12 15.99
N MET A 68 -7.43 -9.33 15.74
CA MET A 68 -6.62 -10.40 15.13
C MET A 68 -6.29 -10.12 13.66
N ILE A 69 -7.24 -9.58 12.89
CA ILE A 69 -7.02 -9.17 11.49
C ILE A 69 -5.93 -8.09 11.41
N PHE A 70 -6.00 -7.08 12.28
CA PHE A 70 -4.96 -6.05 12.37
C PHE A 70 -3.61 -6.62 12.82
N TYR A 71 -3.61 -7.56 13.76
CA TYR A 71 -2.39 -8.26 14.16
C TYR A 71 -1.73 -8.96 12.96
N ASP A 72 -2.49 -9.71 12.16
CA ASP A 72 -1.97 -10.40 10.97
C ASP A 72 -1.39 -9.42 9.95
N ALA A 73 -2.07 -8.29 9.70
CA ALA A 73 -1.60 -7.24 8.80
C ALA A 73 -0.33 -6.52 9.31
N ILE A 74 -0.22 -6.30 10.63
CA ILE A 74 0.98 -5.75 11.26
C ILE A 74 2.15 -6.73 11.15
N ILE A 75 1.92 -8.04 11.27
CA ILE A 75 2.94 -9.06 11.02
C ILE A 75 3.42 -8.99 9.57
N ALA A 76 2.51 -8.92 8.60
CA ALA A 76 2.84 -8.75 7.18
C ALA A 76 3.75 -7.53 6.95
N HIS A 77 3.38 -6.40 7.54
CA HIS A 77 4.13 -5.15 7.47
C HIS A 77 5.52 -5.25 8.14
N HIS A 78 5.57 -5.83 9.33
CA HIS A 78 6.82 -6.04 10.06
C HIS A 78 7.80 -6.92 9.26
N GLU A 79 7.32 -8.00 8.65
CA GLU A 79 8.13 -8.87 7.79
C GLU A 79 8.55 -8.16 6.50
N ALA A 80 7.67 -7.42 5.85
CA ALA A 80 8.02 -6.60 4.69
C ALA A 80 9.13 -5.58 5.02
N TRP A 81 9.07 -4.95 6.19
CA TRP A 81 10.11 -4.04 6.66
C TRP A 81 11.42 -4.77 6.99
N THR A 82 11.36 -5.83 7.77
CA THR A 82 12.56 -6.50 8.28
C THR A 82 13.28 -7.30 7.19
N LEU A 83 12.54 -8.08 6.40
CA LEU A 83 13.06 -9.00 5.38
C LEU A 83 13.28 -8.32 4.03
N ALA A 84 12.37 -7.43 3.61
CA ALA A 84 12.43 -6.81 2.27
C ALA A 84 12.86 -5.34 2.26
N LYS A 85 12.96 -4.68 3.44
CA LYS A 85 13.25 -3.23 3.58
C LYS A 85 12.27 -2.36 2.80
N VAL A 86 10.98 -2.69 2.96
CA VAL A 86 9.85 -2.04 2.30
C VAL A 86 8.93 -1.40 3.35
N LEU A 87 8.55 -0.15 3.14
CA LEU A 87 7.43 0.52 3.80
C LEU A 87 6.21 0.50 2.86
N HIS A 88 5.00 0.38 3.41
CA HIS A 88 3.77 0.27 2.65
C HIS A 88 3.24 1.63 2.18
N ARG A 89 3.21 2.63 3.06
CA ARG A 89 2.81 4.03 2.81
C ARG A 89 1.33 4.30 2.47
N ASP A 90 0.50 3.27 2.46
CA ASP A 90 -0.93 3.40 2.18
C ASP A 90 -1.75 2.40 3.00
N ILE A 91 -1.43 2.31 4.29
CA ILE A 91 -2.26 1.54 5.21
C ILE A 91 -3.62 2.23 5.33
N SER A 92 -4.68 1.52 4.95
CA SER A 92 -6.06 1.98 4.98
C SER A 92 -6.99 0.80 5.19
N ILE A 93 -8.25 1.06 5.54
CA ILE A 93 -9.27 0.00 5.66
C ILE A 93 -9.50 -0.77 4.35
N GLY A 94 -9.28 -0.13 3.20
CA GLY A 94 -9.46 -0.75 1.88
C GLY A 94 -8.29 -1.66 1.48
N ASN A 95 -7.13 -1.48 2.11
CA ASN A 95 -5.91 -2.22 1.79
C ASN A 95 -5.66 -3.38 2.76
N ILE A 96 -6.59 -3.63 3.67
CA ILE A 96 -6.59 -4.81 4.54
C ILE A 96 -7.83 -5.62 4.19
N LEU A 97 -7.63 -6.88 3.80
CA LEU A 97 -8.72 -7.81 3.50
C LEU A 97 -8.82 -8.89 4.58
N ILE A 98 -9.97 -9.54 4.63
CA ILE A 98 -10.19 -10.73 5.45
C ILE A 98 -10.20 -11.95 4.53
N ASP A 99 -9.37 -12.95 4.84
CA ASP A 99 -9.45 -14.24 4.17
C ASP A 99 -10.82 -14.91 4.45
N PRO A 100 -11.60 -15.32 3.43
CA PRO A 100 -12.94 -15.82 3.63
C PRO A 100 -12.99 -17.17 4.37
N VAL A 101 -11.90 -17.94 4.38
CA VAL A 101 -11.84 -19.29 4.96
C VAL A 101 -11.26 -19.26 6.37
N SER A 102 -10.03 -18.77 6.49
CA SER A 102 -9.25 -18.72 7.72
C SER A 102 -9.59 -17.50 8.59
N ARG A 103 -10.23 -16.47 8.03
CA ARG A 103 -10.54 -15.19 8.68
C ARG A 103 -9.32 -14.40 9.15
N LYS A 104 -8.14 -14.71 8.61
CA LYS A 104 -6.91 -13.95 8.83
C LYS A 104 -6.89 -12.64 8.05
N GLY A 105 -6.11 -11.68 8.54
CA GLY A 105 -5.84 -10.44 7.82
C GLY A 105 -4.85 -10.63 6.66
N ILE A 106 -5.15 -10.00 5.52
CA ILE A 106 -4.26 -9.96 4.35
C ILE A 106 -4.00 -8.49 4.00
N LEU A 107 -2.73 -8.10 3.96
CA LEU A 107 -2.31 -6.76 3.57
C LEU A 107 -2.02 -6.71 2.07
N ILE A 108 -2.76 -5.88 1.35
CA ILE A 108 -2.72 -5.75 -0.12
C ILE A 108 -2.26 -4.35 -0.55
N ASP A 109 -2.18 -4.12 -1.86
CA ASP A 109 -1.85 -2.81 -2.46
C ASP A 109 -0.47 -2.24 -2.04
N TRP A 110 0.57 -2.96 -2.47
CA TRP A 110 1.97 -2.60 -2.23
C TRP A 110 2.54 -1.64 -3.30
N ASP A 111 1.68 -0.94 -4.05
CA ASP A 111 2.09 -0.15 -5.22
C ASP A 111 2.74 1.19 -4.85
N LEU A 112 2.43 1.72 -3.66
CA LEU A 112 3.02 2.96 -3.13
C LEU A 112 4.28 2.73 -2.28
N THR A 113 4.84 1.52 -2.33
CA THR A 113 5.93 1.12 -1.46
C THR A 113 7.17 2.00 -1.56
N PHE A 114 7.84 2.17 -0.43
CA PHE A 114 9.16 2.80 -0.38
C PHE A 114 10.20 1.79 0.06
N SER A 115 11.17 1.52 -0.82
CA SER A 115 12.35 0.75 -0.44
C SER A 115 13.45 1.70 0.03
N CYS A 116 14.13 1.36 1.13
CA CYS A 116 15.25 2.15 1.66
C CYS A 116 16.41 2.35 0.66
N PHE A 117 16.46 1.54 -0.41
CA PHE A 117 17.44 1.65 -1.49
C PHE A 117 17.01 2.61 -2.60
N SER A 118 15.83 3.23 -2.50
CA SER A 118 15.29 4.07 -3.57
C SER A 118 15.76 5.52 -3.48
N ASN A 119 16.03 6.11 -4.64
CA ASN A 119 16.53 7.48 -4.79
C ASN A 119 15.51 8.53 -4.33
N ILE A 120 16.01 9.76 -4.12
CA ILE A 120 15.30 11.00 -3.72
C ILE A 120 13.96 11.23 -4.47
N LEU A 121 13.81 10.72 -5.68
CA LEU A 121 12.58 10.84 -6.48
C LEU A 121 11.34 10.26 -5.77
N ASN A 122 11.49 9.19 -4.99
CA ASN A 122 10.38 8.61 -4.23
C ASN A 122 9.92 9.49 -3.06
N MET A 123 10.78 10.42 -2.61
CA MET A 123 10.43 11.42 -1.59
C MET A 123 9.42 12.45 -2.12
N LEU A 124 9.36 12.69 -3.44
CA LEU A 124 8.39 13.58 -4.10
C LEU A 124 7.00 12.96 -4.27
N MET A 125 6.88 11.62 -4.16
CA MET A 125 5.60 10.91 -4.17
C MET A 125 4.90 10.90 -2.81
N SER A 126 5.42 11.60 -1.81
CA SER A 126 4.93 11.66 -0.42
C SER A 126 3.48 12.13 -0.25
N LEU A 127 2.87 12.69 -1.30
CA LEU A 127 1.48 13.13 -1.30
C LEU A 127 0.47 12.02 -1.66
N GLN A 128 0.92 10.87 -2.17
CA GLN A 128 0.04 9.76 -2.60
C GLN A 128 -0.35 8.84 -1.43
N GLY A 129 -1.58 8.32 -1.47
CA GLY A 129 -2.19 7.47 -0.43
C GLY A 129 -3.44 8.11 0.20
N THR A 130 -4.24 7.31 0.89
CA THR A 130 -5.49 7.68 1.57
C THR A 130 -5.19 8.66 2.71
N TRP A 131 -5.57 9.93 2.55
CA TRP A 131 -5.14 11.01 3.45
C TRP A 131 -5.75 10.88 4.85
N GLU A 132 -6.90 10.23 4.94
CA GLU A 132 -7.71 10.00 6.15
C GLU A 132 -6.95 9.19 7.21
N PHE A 133 -6.09 8.25 6.78
CA PHE A 133 -5.33 7.38 7.68
C PHE A 133 -3.86 7.77 7.79
N ARG A 134 -3.42 8.82 7.09
CA ARG A 134 -2.00 9.20 7.05
C ARG A 134 -1.53 9.79 8.39
N SER A 135 -0.27 9.52 8.74
CA SER A 135 0.35 10.06 9.95
C SER A 135 0.35 11.60 10.00
N ALA A 136 0.18 12.15 11.20
CA ALA A 136 0.09 13.59 11.43
C ALA A 136 1.36 14.32 10.99
N LEU A 137 2.55 13.73 11.20
CA LEU A 137 3.81 14.32 10.78
C LEU A 137 4.00 14.29 9.26
N SER A 138 3.51 13.27 8.57
CA SER A 138 3.57 13.19 7.11
C SER A 138 2.62 14.22 6.48
N LEU A 139 1.43 14.41 7.06
CA LEU A 139 0.50 15.47 6.66
C LEU A 139 1.06 16.89 6.92
N LYS A 140 1.63 17.13 8.11
CA LYS A 140 2.18 18.44 8.48
C LYS A 140 3.42 18.81 7.67
N PHE A 141 4.23 17.82 7.30
CA PHE A 141 5.49 18.03 6.58
C PHE A 141 5.51 17.20 5.29
N PRO A 142 4.93 17.70 4.19
CA PRO A 142 4.81 16.94 2.94
C PRO A 142 6.14 16.48 2.34
N LYS A 143 7.27 17.13 2.67
CA LYS A 143 8.60 16.73 2.18
C LYS A 143 9.33 15.77 3.13
N LYS A 144 8.71 15.39 4.24
CA LYS A 144 9.31 14.49 5.22
C LYS A 144 9.51 13.11 4.59
N PRO A 145 10.69 12.48 4.75
CA PRO A 145 10.88 11.10 4.33
C PRO A 145 9.91 10.15 5.07
N PRO A 146 9.33 9.15 4.38
CA PRO A 146 8.53 8.11 5.03
C PRO A 146 9.34 7.36 6.08
N ARG A 147 8.72 7.07 7.23
CA ARG A 147 9.32 6.29 8.31
C ARG A 147 8.40 5.15 8.72
N LEU A 148 8.98 4.13 9.36
CA LEU A 148 8.22 3.02 9.94
C LEU A 148 7.08 3.51 10.86
N SER A 149 7.36 4.54 11.66
CA SER A 149 6.36 5.16 12.54
C SER A 149 5.13 5.69 11.80
N ASP A 150 5.28 6.11 10.53
CA ASP A 150 4.18 6.67 9.75
C ASP A 150 3.17 5.58 9.34
N ASP A 151 3.64 4.41 8.92
CA ASP A 151 2.77 3.26 8.64
C ASP A 151 2.11 2.72 9.92
N LEU A 152 2.85 2.67 11.03
CA LEU A 152 2.32 2.24 12.34
C LEU A 152 1.23 3.18 12.86
N GLU A 153 1.41 4.50 12.73
CA GLU A 153 0.38 5.48 13.07
C GLU A 153 -0.88 5.29 12.19
N SER A 154 -0.68 4.92 10.92
CA SER A 154 -1.79 4.67 10.00
C SER A 154 -2.62 3.43 10.38
N PHE A 155 -1.98 2.36 10.89
CA PHE A 155 -2.71 1.22 11.49
C PHE A 155 -3.57 1.65 12.68
N VAL A 156 -3.03 2.53 13.54
CA VAL A 156 -3.77 3.04 14.71
C VAL A 156 -5.00 3.85 14.25
N HIS A 157 -4.84 4.74 13.27
CA HIS A 157 -5.95 5.52 12.71
C HIS A 157 -7.02 4.64 12.08
N ALA A 158 -6.63 3.64 11.28
CA ALA A 158 -7.57 2.70 10.65
C ALA A 158 -8.32 1.85 11.68
N PHE A 159 -7.63 1.35 12.71
CA PHE A 159 -8.25 0.58 13.79
C PHE A 159 -9.26 1.44 14.58
N TYR A 160 -8.86 2.65 14.99
CA TYR A 160 -9.75 3.55 15.71
C TYR A 160 -10.95 3.98 14.89
N TYR A 161 -10.78 4.21 13.59
CA TYR A 161 -11.90 4.52 12.71
C TYR A 161 -12.97 3.43 12.77
N LEU A 162 -12.60 2.15 12.69
CA LEU A 162 -13.55 1.04 12.74
C LEU A 162 -14.18 0.85 14.13
N VAL A 163 -13.41 1.05 15.20
CA VAL A 163 -13.92 1.01 16.58
C VAL A 163 -14.90 2.14 16.89
N LEU A 164 -14.72 3.31 16.28
CA LEU A 164 -15.62 4.45 16.45
C LEU A 164 -16.83 4.39 15.53
N LYS A 165 -16.71 3.73 14.37
CA LYS A 165 -17.77 3.59 13.37
C LYS A 165 -18.82 2.54 13.76
N TYR A 166 -18.41 1.46 14.43
CA TYR A 166 -19.25 0.30 14.78
C TYR A 166 -19.39 0.13 16.29
#